data_AF-A0A0K0D151-F1
#
_entry.id   AF-A0A0K0D151-F1
#
_cell.length_a   1.000
_cell.length_b   1.000
_cell.length_c   1.000
_cell.angle_alpha   90.00
_cell.angle_beta   90.00
_cell.angle_gamma   90.00
#
_symmetry.space_group_name_H-M   'P 1'
#
loop_
_entity.id
_entity.type
_entity.pdbx_description
1 polymer ?
#
loop_
_entity_poly.entity_id
_entity_poly.type
_entity_poly.pdbx_seq_one_letter_code
_entity_poly.pdbx_strand_id
1 'polypeptide(L)'
;MISDPFLALFPSLADQPDVMDQLRTLWNVKLKVMRNKPESEQAASFFQLFMNTAYCVHNTALMPPYRIWDMKTLEIRHQLLKKCEDMLREYRTSTRFLLTEPCLPLNVYDYSFDLLGRHALD
;
A
#
# COMPACT_ATOMS: atom_id res chain seq x y z
N MET A 1 19.38 -1.28 -6.73
CA MET A 1 18.09 -0.77 -6.21
C MET A 1 17.03 -1.79 -6.56
N ILE A 2 16.13 -2.11 -5.62
CA ILE A 2 14.95 -2.91 -5.94
C ILE A 2 13.96 -1.94 -6.61
N SER A 3 13.70 -2.14 -7.89
CA SER A 3 12.79 -1.29 -8.68
C SER A 3 11.33 -1.67 -8.51
N ASP A 4 11.05 -2.84 -7.93
CA ASP A 4 9.69 -3.28 -7.64
C ASP A 4 9.20 -2.66 -6.31
N PRO A 5 8.13 -1.85 -6.32
CA PRO A 5 7.68 -1.13 -5.13
C PRO A 5 7.10 -2.06 -4.06
N PHE A 6 6.61 -3.25 -4.44
CA PHE A 6 6.18 -4.24 -3.48
C PHE A 6 7.38 -4.82 -2.72
N LEU A 7 8.40 -5.29 -3.44
CA LEU A 7 9.61 -5.84 -2.84
C LEU A 7 10.40 -4.82 -2.01
N ALA A 8 10.40 -3.54 -2.44
CA ALA A 8 11.07 -2.48 -1.70
C ALA A 8 10.38 -2.15 -0.37
N LEU A 9 9.05 -2.16 -0.34
CA LEU A 9 8.25 -1.73 0.81
C LEU A 9 7.86 -2.87 1.75
N PHE A 10 7.82 -4.11 1.25
CA PHE A 10 7.37 -5.28 2.00
C PHE A 10 8.06 -5.47 3.35
N PRO A 11 9.39 -5.30 3.50
CA PRO A 11 10.05 -5.42 4.81
C PRO A 11 9.47 -4.45 5.85
N SER A 12 9.33 -3.18 5.49
CA SER A 12 8.79 -2.13 6.39
C SER A 12 7.30 -2.32 6.72
N LEU A 13 6.55 -2.98 5.83
CA LEU A 13 5.15 -3.34 6.06
C LEU A 13 5.01 -4.59 6.91
N ALA A 14 5.91 -5.57 6.79
CA ALA A 14 5.90 -6.76 7.62
C ALA A 14 6.07 -6.44 9.12
N ASP A 15 6.75 -5.32 9.42
CA ASP A 15 6.89 -4.77 10.78
C ASP A 15 5.62 -4.04 11.28
N GLN A 16 4.57 -3.93 10.45
CA GLN A 16 3.29 -3.28 10.76
C GLN A 16 2.12 -4.27 10.60
N PRO A 17 1.86 -5.11 11.62
CA PRO A 17 0.81 -6.13 11.59
C PRO A 17 -0.57 -5.60 11.22
N ASP A 18 -0.93 -4.39 11.65
CA ASP A 18 -2.23 -3.78 11.36
C ASP A 18 -2.45 -3.50 9.86
N VAL A 19 -1.41 -3.02 9.17
CA VAL A 19 -1.45 -2.80 7.72
C VAL A 19 -1.48 -4.13 6.97
N MET A 20 -0.70 -5.11 7.43
CA MET A 20 -0.66 -6.45 6.83
C MET A 20 -2.00 -7.19 7.00
N ASP A 21 -2.63 -7.08 8.16
CA ASP A 21 -3.96 -7.65 8.42
C ASP A 21 -5.03 -7.01 7.55
N GLN A 22 -4.96 -5.68 7.34
CA GLN A 22 -5.85 -5.01 6.40
C GLN A 22 -5.64 -5.53 4.97
N LEU A 23 -4.39 -5.55 4.48
CA LEU A 23 -4.07 -6.02 3.13
C LEU A 23 -4.54 -7.46 2.91
N ARG A 24 -4.30 -8.34 3.89
CA ARG A 24 -4.76 -9.73 3.88
C ARG A 24 -6.28 -9.82 3.82
N THR A 25 -6.98 -9.01 4.61
CA THR A 25 -8.46 -9.00 4.64
C THR A 25 -9.04 -8.59 3.30
N LEU A 26 -8.53 -7.50 2.72
CA LEU A 26 -8.95 -7.01 1.41
C LEU A 26 -8.61 -8.01 0.29
N TRP A 27 -7.43 -8.64 0.36
CA TRP A 27 -7.05 -9.65 -0.60
C TRP A 27 -7.95 -10.89 -0.52
N ASN A 28 -8.27 -11.37 0.68
CA ASN A 28 -9.17 -12.52 0.85
C ASN A 28 -10.56 -12.27 0.26
N VAL A 29 -11.07 -11.04 0.34
CA VAL A 29 -12.33 -10.66 -0.31
C VAL A 29 -12.18 -10.68 -1.83
N LYS A 30 -11.12 -10.08 -2.36
CA LYS A 30 -10.85 -10.02 -3.81
C LYS A 30 -10.53 -11.38 -4.42
N LEU A 31 -9.84 -12.24 -3.68
CA LEU A 31 -9.44 -13.58 -4.09
C LEU A 31 -10.64 -14.48 -4.38
N LYS A 32 -11.77 -14.30 -3.68
CA LYS A 32 -13.02 -15.01 -3.99
C LYS A 32 -13.49 -14.77 -5.43
N VAL A 33 -13.25 -13.58 -5.96
CA VAL A 33 -13.58 -13.21 -7.34
C VAL A 33 -12.47 -13.63 -8.32
N MET A 34 -11.22 -13.64 -7.86
CA MET A 34 -10.04 -13.95 -8.69
C MET A 34 -9.68 -15.45 -8.73
N ARG A 35 -10.35 -16.31 -7.95
CA ARG A 35 -9.97 -17.72 -7.73
C ARG A 35 -9.82 -18.54 -9.01
N ASN A 36 -10.64 -18.27 -10.03
CA ASN A 36 -10.64 -19.04 -11.28
C ASN A 36 -9.77 -18.43 -12.38
N LYS A 37 -9.07 -17.32 -12.09
CA LYS A 37 -8.22 -16.61 -13.05
C LYS A 37 -6.79 -17.15 -13.01
N PRO A 38 -6.02 -17.00 -14.10
CA PRO A 38 -4.62 -17.40 -14.12
C PRO A 38 -3.81 -16.65 -13.06
N GLU A 39 -2.74 -17.28 -12.57
CA GLU A 39 -1.87 -16.74 -11.52
C GLU A 39 -1.33 -15.34 -11.86
N SER A 40 -0.98 -15.11 -13.12
CA SER A 40 -0.52 -13.80 -13.60
C SER A 40 -1.56 -12.69 -13.41
N GLU A 41 -2.84 -12.98 -13.65
CA GLU A 41 -3.92 -12.04 -13.38
C GLU A 41 -4.15 -11.84 -11.88
N GLN A 42 -4.02 -12.91 -11.08
CA GLN A 42 -4.12 -12.81 -9.62
C GLN A 42 -3.01 -11.91 -9.06
N ALA A 43 -1.76 -12.14 -9.48
CA ALA A 43 -0.61 -11.35 -9.09
C ALA A 43 -0.76 -9.87 -9.49
N ALA A 44 -1.17 -9.59 -10.73
CA ALA A 44 -1.43 -8.22 -11.18
C ALA A 44 -2.53 -7.54 -10.35
N SER A 45 -3.61 -8.26 -10.04
CA SER A 45 -4.72 -7.72 -9.25
C SER A 45 -4.38 -7.54 -7.78
N PHE A 46 -3.51 -8.39 -7.23
CA PHE A 46 -2.93 -8.22 -5.89
C PHE A 46 -2.03 -7.00 -5.85
N PHE A 47 -1.13 -6.86 -6.82
CA PHE A 47 -0.24 -5.71 -6.92
C PHE A 47 -1.02 -4.38 -7.02
N GLN A 48 -2.07 -4.34 -7.84
CA GLN A 48 -2.97 -3.17 -7.88
C GLN A 48 -3.65 -2.90 -6.54
N LEU A 49 -4.08 -3.94 -5.82
CA LEU A 49 -4.68 -3.76 -4.50
C LEU A 49 -3.65 -3.19 -3.52
N PHE A 50 -2.44 -3.74 -3.51
CA PHE A 50 -1.32 -3.28 -2.71
C PHE A 50 -0.98 -1.80 -2.97
N MET A 51 -0.86 -1.40 -4.24
CA MET A 51 -0.56 -0.01 -4.63
C MET A 51 -1.64 0.97 -4.14
N ASN A 52 -2.91 0.56 -4.22
CA ASN A 52 -4.04 1.39 -3.79
C ASN A 52 -4.28 1.37 -2.27
N THR A 53 -3.56 0.54 -1.51
CA THR A 53 -3.79 0.38 -0.06
C THR A 53 -2.50 0.56 0.70
N ALA A 54 -1.80 -0.53 1.02
CA ALA A 54 -0.62 -0.55 1.86
C ALA A 54 0.46 0.44 1.38
N TYR A 55 0.71 0.49 0.07
CA TYR A 55 1.68 1.43 -0.49
C TYR A 55 1.25 2.88 -0.30
N CYS A 56 0.01 3.20 -0.69
CA CYS A 56 -0.55 4.53 -0.56
C CYS A 56 -0.51 5.00 0.90
N VAL A 57 -1.06 4.20 1.81
CA VAL A 57 -1.12 4.56 3.24
C VAL A 57 0.27 4.70 3.84
N HIS A 58 1.20 3.77 3.56
CA HIS A 58 2.53 3.83 4.17
C HIS A 58 3.32 5.06 3.74
N ASN A 59 3.27 5.44 2.46
CA ASN A 59 4.11 6.51 1.93
C ASN A 59 3.47 7.89 2.03
N THR A 60 2.14 7.99 2.01
CA THR A 60 1.46 9.28 1.95
C THR A 60 0.66 9.62 3.20
N ALA A 61 0.15 8.65 3.95
CA ALA A 61 -0.68 8.98 5.10
C ALA A 61 0.15 9.57 6.26
N LEU A 62 -0.40 10.57 6.95
CA LEU A 62 0.15 11.06 8.22
C LEU A 62 -0.18 10.10 9.36
N MET A 63 0.36 8.88 9.27
CA MET A 63 0.08 7.80 10.20
C MET A 63 1.13 7.79 11.32
N PRO A 64 0.74 7.75 12.61
CA PRO A 64 1.70 7.64 13.70
C PRO A 64 2.42 6.28 13.63
N PRO A 65 3.66 6.17 14.16
CA PRO A 65 4.44 4.95 14.08
C PRO A 65 3.72 3.78 14.78
N TYR A 66 3.83 2.58 14.21
CA TYR A 66 3.23 1.39 14.80
C TYR A 66 3.88 1.07 16.15
N ARG A 67 3.05 0.91 17.20
CA ARG A 67 3.47 0.53 18.55
C ARG A 67 2.40 -0.38 19.16
N ILE A 68 2.69 -1.67 19.28
CA ILE A 68 1.72 -2.67 19.73
C ILE A 68 1.16 -2.41 21.14
N TRP A 69 1.94 -1.74 22.01
CA TRP A 69 1.53 -1.39 23.37
C TRP A 69 0.75 -0.06 23.48
N ASP A 70 0.71 0.76 22.43
CA ASP A 70 0.02 2.05 22.45
C ASP A 70 -1.35 1.96 21.76
N MET A 71 -2.36 1.59 22.54
CA MET A 71 -3.73 1.40 22.06
C MET A 71 -4.35 2.67 21.47
N LYS A 72 -3.98 3.86 21.95
CA LYS A 72 -4.50 5.13 21.40
C LYS A 72 -3.94 5.36 20.00
N THR A 73 -2.64 5.11 19.83
CA THR A 73 -2.00 5.19 18.52
C THR A 73 -2.56 4.14 17.57
N LEU A 74 -2.77 2.90 18.01
CA LEU A 74 -3.38 1.85 17.19
C LEU A 74 -4.80 2.19 16.76
N GLU A 75 -5.61 2.80 17.61
CA GLU A 75 -6.96 3.23 17.26
C GLU A 75 -6.94 4.32 16.17
N ILE A 76 -6.03 5.30 16.26
CA ILE A 76 -5.86 6.32 15.22
C ILE A 76 -5.46 5.68 13.89
N ARG A 77 -4.50 4.74 13.92
CA ARG A 77 -4.07 4.00 12.73
C ARG A 77 -5.22 3.19 12.13
N HIS A 78 -5.99 2.50 12.97
CA HIS A 78 -7.16 1.74 12.54
C HIS A 78 -8.20 2.61 11.83
N GLN A 79 -8.52 3.79 12.38
CA GLN A 79 -9.44 4.73 11.75
C GLN A 79 -8.95 5.22 10.39
N LEU A 80 -7.65 5.51 10.27
CA LEU A 80 -7.05 5.93 9.01
C LEU A 80 -7.09 4.82 7.96
N LEU A 81 -6.70 3.60 8.34
CA LEU A 81 -6.76 2.42 7.48
C LEU A 81 -8.21 2.18 7.02
N LYS A 82 -9.18 2.25 7.93
CA LYS A 82 -10.60 2.08 7.62
C LYS A 82 -11.11 3.13 6.63
N LYS A 83 -10.74 4.40 6.80
CA LYS A 83 -11.07 5.45 5.82
C LYS A 83 -10.52 5.13 4.43
N CYS A 84 -9.28 4.67 4.34
CA CYS A 84 -8.67 4.26 3.08
C CYS A 84 -9.45 3.10 2.43
N GLU A 85 -9.88 2.12 3.23
CA GLU A 85 -10.70 1.00 2.77
C GLU A 85 -12.08 1.43 2.28
N ASP A 86 -12.77 2.29 3.03
CA ASP A 86 -14.08 2.82 2.67
C ASP A 86 -14.01 3.58 1.33
N MET A 87 -12.97 4.41 1.15
CA MET A 87 -12.74 5.11 -0.11
C MET A 87 -12.36 4.18 -1.25
N LEU A 88 -11.57 3.13 -0.99
CA LEU A 88 -11.27 2.12 -2.01
C LEU A 88 -12.53 1.38 -2.46
N ARG A 89 -13.43 1.07 -1.53
CA ARG A 89 -14.68 0.38 -1.82
C ARG A 89 -15.60 1.21 -2.71
N GLU A 90 -15.65 2.52 -2.48
CA GLU A 90 -16.50 3.44 -3.24
C GLU A 90 -15.89 3.82 -4.60
N TYR A 91 -14.59 4.16 -4.65
CA TYR A 91 -13.93 4.76 -5.82
C TYR A 91 -12.97 3.82 -6.56
N ARG A 92 -12.75 2.59 -6.06
CA ARG A 92 -11.83 1.57 -6.60
C ARG A 92 -10.37 1.98 -6.74
N THR A 93 -10.01 3.18 -6.29
CA THR A 93 -8.68 3.79 -6.44
C THR A 93 -8.32 4.57 -5.18
N SER A 94 -7.02 4.70 -4.90
CA SER A 94 -6.52 5.50 -3.78
C SER A 94 -6.59 7.02 -4.01
N THR A 95 -6.87 7.47 -5.23
CA THR A 95 -6.87 8.88 -5.60
C THR A 95 -7.77 9.72 -4.70
N ARG A 96 -8.95 9.20 -4.33
CA ARG A 96 -9.86 9.96 -3.46
C ARG A 96 -9.24 10.24 -2.10
N PHE A 97 -8.62 9.22 -1.49
CA PHE A 97 -7.92 9.33 -0.21
C PHE A 97 -6.82 10.40 -0.26
N LEU A 98 -6.01 10.37 -1.32
CA LEU A 98 -4.92 11.35 -1.52
C LEU A 98 -5.41 12.80 -1.70
N LEU A 99 -6.64 12.98 -2.20
CA LEU A 99 -7.21 14.31 -2.44
C LEU A 99 -8.00 14.87 -1.25
N THR A 100 -8.46 14.02 -0.34
CA THR A 100 -9.34 14.43 0.76
C THR A 100 -8.69 14.38 2.13
N GLU A 101 -7.71 13.49 2.34
CA GLU A 101 -7.03 13.35 3.62
C GLU A 101 -5.68 14.09 3.62
N PRO A 102 -5.24 14.63 4.77
CA PRO A 102 -3.90 15.18 4.91
C PRO A 102 -2.84 14.12 4.60
N CYS A 103 -2.08 14.35 3.52
CA CYS A 103 -1.06 13.42 3.03
C CYS A 103 0.29 14.10 2.83
N LEU A 104 1.37 13.34 3.00
CA LEU A 104 2.71 13.68 2.56
C LEU A 104 2.76 13.70 1.01
N PRO A 105 3.59 14.57 0.41
CA PRO A 105 3.76 14.60 -1.04
C PRO A 105 4.32 13.26 -1.53
N LEU A 106 3.80 12.78 -2.66
CA LEU A 106 4.32 11.61 -3.34
C LEU A 106 5.77 11.87 -3.79
N ASN A 107 6.68 10.96 -3.44
CA ASN A 107 8.04 11.01 -3.93
C ASN A 107 8.09 10.44 -5.36
N VAL A 108 8.18 11.32 -6.35
CA VAL A 108 8.21 10.94 -7.78
C VAL A 108 9.43 10.06 -8.11
N TYR A 109 10.51 10.18 -7.33
CA TYR A 109 11.71 9.37 -7.56
C TYR A 109 11.51 7.89 -7.27
N ASP A 110 10.57 7.53 -6.38
CA ASP A 110 10.22 6.12 -6.11
C ASP A 110 9.61 5.43 -7.33
N TYR A 111 9.18 6.20 -8.33
CA TYR A 111 8.63 5.74 -9.60
C TYR A 111 9.55 6.00 -10.80
N SER A 112 10.71 6.60 -10.57
CA SER A 112 11.66 6.92 -11.64
C SER A 112 12.70 5.82 -11.78
N PHE A 113 13.04 5.49 -13.03
CA PHE A 113 14.18 4.63 -13.31
C PHE A 113 15.36 5.52 -13.71
N ASP A 114 16.46 5.43 -12.98
CA ASP A 114 17.68 6.16 -13.31
C ASP A 114 18.37 5.47 -14.49
N LEU A 115 18.20 6.04 -15.69
CA LEU A 115 18.81 5.56 -16.92
C LEU A 115 20.34 5.75 -16.93
N LEU A 116 20.88 6.62 -16.07
CA LEU A 116 22.29 7.00 -16.02
C LEU A 116 22.89 6.74 -14.63
N GLY A 117 22.43 5.68 -13.96
CA GLY A 117 23.01 5.26 -12.69
C GLY A 117 24.45 4.75 -12.85
N ARG A 118 25.18 4.61 -11.74
CA ARG A 118 26.59 4.12 -11.69
C ARG A 118 26.82 2.70 -12.28
N HIS A 119 25.77 2.06 -12.75
CA HIS A 119 25.76 0.73 -13.35
C HIS A 119 25.18 0.72 -14.78
N ALA A 120 24.91 1.89 -15.37
CA ALA A 120 24.61 2.00 -16.79
C ALA A 120 25.88 1.60 -17.56
N LEU A 121 25.74 0.62 -18.45
CA LEU A 121 26.82 0.20 -19.35
C LEU A 121 26.98 1.28 -20.42
N ASP A 122 28.16 1.90 -20.48
CA ASP A 122 28.64 2.61 -21.67
C ASP A 122 28.87 1.63 -22.83
#